data_AF-A0ABD2QWH0-F1
#
_entry.id   AF-A0ABD2QWH0-F1
#
_cell.length_a   1.000
_cell.length_b   1.000
_cell.length_c   1.000
_cell.angle_alpha   90.00
_cell.angle_beta   90.00
_cell.angle_gamma   90.00
#
_symmetry.space_group_name_H-M   'P 1'
#
loop_
_entity.id
_entity.type
_entity.pdbx_description
1 polymer ?
#
loop_
_entity_poly.entity_id
_entity_poly.type
_entity_poly.pdbx_seq_one_letter_code
_entity_poly.pdbx_strand_id
1 'polypeptide(L)'
;DFFPSLSWIDKFTGLTDRLEKNFKDLDDFYEELIEQHHNPNKPKSMEGDIIDLLLQLKKEKLTPIDLSLEDIKGILMNVLLAGSDTSASVIVWAMTILIKNPKAMKKVQEEIRNLIGNKGIVNEDDIQNMIYLKGVIKETLRLFPPAPLLIPRESMKISTLEGYEFQPRTIVYVNAWAIARDPEIWENPEEFMPERFLNSDIDFKGQNYELIPFGAGRRGCPGLALGVASVELALSNLLYAFDWELPYGLKKEDIDINGRPGITVNKKNDLCLIPKKYF
;
A
#
# COMPACT_ATOMS: atom_id res chain seq x y z
N ASP A 1 -2.95 15.71 -18.60
CA ASP A 1 -1.76 16.12 -19.37
C ASP A 1 -1.27 17.49 -18.98
N PHE A 2 0.03 17.60 -18.67
CA PHE A 2 0.69 18.88 -18.39
C PHE A 2 0.82 19.76 -19.65
N PHE A 3 0.83 19.13 -20.82
CA PHE A 3 0.89 19.81 -22.12
C PHE A 3 -0.20 19.27 -23.06
N PRO A 4 -1.46 19.68 -22.90
CA PRO A 4 -2.58 19.16 -23.72
C PRO A 4 -2.37 19.33 -25.24
N SER A 5 -1.65 20.39 -25.65
CA SER A 5 -1.28 20.64 -27.04
C SER A 5 -0.31 19.61 -27.64
N LEU A 6 0.36 18.82 -26.78
CA LEU A 6 1.28 17.74 -27.17
C LEU A 6 0.69 16.34 -26.99
N SER A 7 -0.61 16.22 -26.70
CA SER A 7 -1.30 14.93 -26.55
C SER A 7 -1.17 13.98 -27.76
N TRP A 8 -0.92 14.51 -28.95
CA TRP A 8 -0.62 13.69 -30.14
C TRP A 8 0.66 12.86 -30.01
N ILE A 9 1.62 13.28 -29.17
CA ILE A 9 2.84 12.51 -28.86
C ILE A 9 2.47 11.24 -28.09
N ASP A 10 1.56 11.34 -27.13
CA ASP A 10 1.11 10.19 -26.34
C ASP A 10 0.41 9.15 -27.23
N LYS A 11 -0.33 9.63 -28.25
CA LYS A 11 -0.90 8.76 -29.29
C LYS A 11 0.19 8.12 -30.16
N PHE A 12 1.18 8.89 -30.62
CA PHE A 12 2.26 8.35 -31.46
C PHE A 12 3.16 7.36 -30.73
N THR A 13 3.41 7.57 -29.43
CA THR A 13 4.18 6.66 -28.58
C THR A 13 3.39 5.43 -28.12
N GLY A 14 2.10 5.35 -28.44
CA GLY A 14 1.21 4.25 -28.04
C GLY A 14 0.80 4.29 -26.56
N LEU A 15 1.10 5.38 -25.84
CA LEU A 15 0.68 5.55 -24.44
C LEU A 15 -0.84 5.64 -24.31
N THR A 16 -1.49 6.39 -25.22
CA THR A 16 -2.95 6.51 -25.26
C THR A 16 -3.61 5.16 -25.56
N ASP A 17 -3.16 4.46 -26.60
CA ASP A 17 -3.71 3.15 -26.98
C ASP A 17 -3.57 2.13 -25.85
N ARG A 18 -2.42 2.14 -25.13
CA ARG A 18 -2.20 1.28 -23.97
C ARG A 18 -3.13 1.64 -22.80
N LEU A 19 -3.36 2.94 -22.56
CA LEU A 19 -4.27 3.41 -21.52
C LEU A 19 -5.72 2.98 -21.83
N GLU A 20 -6.18 3.21 -23.05
CA GLU A 20 -7.51 2.83 -23.50
C GLU A 20 -7.71 1.31 -23.43
N LYS A 21 -6.70 0.54 -23.85
CA LYS A 21 -6.72 -0.92 -23.72
C LYS A 21 -6.84 -1.35 -22.27
N ASN A 22 -5.99 -0.84 -21.38
CA ASN A 22 -6.03 -1.18 -19.96
C ASN A 22 -7.37 -0.78 -19.32
N PHE A 23 -7.92 0.39 -19.69
CA PHE A 23 -9.23 0.84 -19.24
C PHE A 23 -10.31 -0.16 -19.66
N LYS A 24 -10.32 -0.55 -20.94
CA LYS A 24 -11.28 -1.52 -21.46
C LYS A 24 -11.15 -2.89 -20.80
N ASP A 25 -9.94 -3.42 -20.69
CA ASP A 25 -9.69 -4.73 -20.09
C ASP A 25 -10.16 -4.76 -18.61
N LEU A 26 -9.98 -3.66 -17.87
CA LEU A 26 -10.48 -3.52 -16.51
C LEU A 26 -12.00 -3.34 -16.45
N ASP A 27 -12.57 -2.52 -17.34
CA ASP A 27 -14.02 -2.29 -17.40
C ASP A 27 -14.77 -3.59 -17.72
N ASP A 28 -14.30 -4.34 -18.72
CA ASP A 28 -14.83 -5.65 -19.11
C ASP A 28 -14.74 -6.64 -17.92
N PHE A 29 -13.64 -6.63 -17.17
CA PHE A 29 -13.46 -7.45 -15.97
C PHE A 29 -14.47 -7.10 -14.86
N TYR A 30 -14.70 -5.81 -14.59
CA TYR A 30 -15.68 -5.40 -13.57
C TYR A 30 -17.12 -5.65 -14.01
N GLU A 31 -17.42 -5.50 -15.30
CA GLU A 31 -18.72 -5.89 -15.87
C GLU A 31 -18.97 -7.38 -15.65
N GLU A 32 -18.01 -8.24 -16.00
CA GLU A 32 -18.13 -9.69 -15.80
C GLU A 32 -18.38 -10.05 -14.32
N LEU A 33 -17.66 -9.40 -13.39
CA LEU A 33 -17.89 -9.59 -11.96
C LEU A 33 -19.30 -9.20 -11.55
N ILE A 34 -19.84 -8.09 -12.04
CA ILE A 34 -21.20 -7.66 -11.74
C ILE A 34 -22.23 -8.64 -12.32
N GLU A 35 -22.04 -9.11 -13.56
CA GLU A 35 -22.89 -10.12 -14.19
C GLU A 35 -22.92 -11.43 -13.40
N GLN A 36 -21.76 -11.87 -12.88
CA GLN A 36 -21.67 -13.04 -12.01
C GLN A 36 -22.50 -12.86 -10.73
N HIS A 37 -22.55 -11.65 -10.15
CA HIS A 37 -23.35 -11.36 -8.95
C HIS A 37 -24.85 -11.29 -9.23
N HIS A 38 -25.25 -11.02 -10.47
CA HIS A 38 -26.64 -11.13 -10.91
C HIS A 38 -27.09 -12.58 -11.17
N ASN A 39 -26.16 -13.53 -11.31
CA ASN A 39 -26.49 -14.93 -11.56
C ASN A 39 -27.08 -15.58 -10.29
N PRO A 40 -28.31 -16.12 -10.33
CA PRO A 40 -28.92 -16.78 -9.17
C PRO A 40 -28.20 -18.07 -8.74
N ASN A 41 -27.33 -18.62 -9.60
CA ASN A 41 -26.50 -19.79 -9.31
C ASN A 41 -25.07 -19.42 -8.89
N LYS A 42 -24.82 -18.18 -8.46
CA LYS A 42 -23.48 -17.75 -8.04
C LYS A 42 -22.96 -18.57 -6.84
N PRO A 43 -21.64 -18.76 -6.72
CA PRO A 43 -21.04 -19.42 -5.56
C PRO A 43 -21.45 -18.76 -4.24
N LYS A 44 -21.72 -19.55 -3.20
CA LYS A 44 -22.02 -19.03 -1.85
C LYS A 44 -20.92 -18.13 -1.28
N SER A 45 -19.67 -18.31 -1.72
CA SER A 45 -18.55 -17.46 -1.31
C SER A 45 -18.67 -16.01 -1.81
N MET A 46 -19.54 -15.75 -2.81
CA MET A 46 -19.83 -14.43 -3.36
C MET A 46 -21.12 -13.82 -2.76
N GLU A 47 -21.73 -14.46 -1.75
CA GLU A 47 -22.91 -13.90 -1.09
C GLU A 47 -22.50 -12.90 0.00
N GLY A 48 -23.07 -11.69 -0.07
CA GLY A 48 -22.89 -10.64 0.93
C GLY A 48 -21.54 -9.94 0.88
N ASP A 49 -20.83 -10.04 -0.24
CA ASP A 49 -19.58 -9.32 -0.45
C ASP A 49 -19.81 -7.82 -0.78
N ILE A 50 -18.73 -7.11 -1.07
CA ILE A 50 -18.80 -5.68 -1.39
C ILE A 50 -19.61 -5.39 -2.66
N ILE A 51 -19.62 -6.29 -3.64
CA ILE A 51 -20.36 -6.11 -4.89
C ILE A 51 -21.85 -6.22 -4.61
N ASP A 52 -22.27 -7.24 -3.87
CA ASP A 52 -23.66 -7.38 -3.42
C ASP A 52 -24.14 -6.16 -2.63
N LEU A 53 -23.31 -5.68 -1.70
CA LEU A 53 -23.62 -4.50 -0.90
C LEU A 53 -23.80 -3.26 -1.78
N LEU A 54 -22.90 -3.02 -2.74
CA LEU A 54 -22.98 -1.87 -3.65
C LEU A 54 -24.21 -1.95 -4.57
N LEU A 55 -24.52 -3.15 -5.09
CA LEU A 55 -25.71 -3.40 -5.90
C LEU A 55 -27.00 -3.20 -5.08
N GLN A 56 -27.02 -3.62 -3.82
CA GLN A 56 -28.13 -3.36 -2.91
C GLN A 56 -28.31 -1.87 -2.62
N LEU A 57 -27.24 -1.16 -2.27
CA LEU A 57 -27.26 0.29 -2.04
C LEU A 57 -27.80 1.06 -3.25
N LYS A 58 -27.38 0.66 -4.46
CA LYS A 58 -27.91 1.17 -5.73
C LYS A 58 -29.40 0.89 -5.88
N LYS A 59 -29.84 -0.35 -5.69
CA LYS A 59 -31.23 -0.78 -5.86
C LYS A 59 -32.18 -0.07 -4.90
N GLU A 60 -31.76 0.07 -3.64
CA GLU A 60 -32.56 0.64 -2.55
C GLU A 60 -32.40 2.16 -2.42
N LYS A 61 -31.51 2.78 -3.21
CA LYS A 61 -31.21 4.22 -3.19
C LYS A 61 -30.86 4.73 -1.79
N LEU A 62 -30.02 3.97 -1.09
CA LEU A 62 -29.64 4.24 0.31
C LEU A 62 -28.49 5.25 0.47
N THR A 63 -27.95 5.75 -0.63
CA THR A 63 -26.87 6.74 -0.64
C THR A 63 -27.38 8.14 -0.97
N PRO A 64 -26.75 9.21 -0.44
CA PRO A 64 -27.11 10.60 -0.79
C PRO A 64 -26.94 10.93 -2.28
N ILE A 65 -26.17 10.10 -2.99
CA ILE A 65 -25.96 10.13 -4.44
C ILE A 65 -26.64 8.91 -5.06
N ASP A 66 -27.21 9.05 -6.25
CA ASP A 66 -27.75 7.91 -6.99
C ASP A 66 -26.58 7.15 -7.62
N LEU A 67 -26.27 5.95 -7.11
CA LEU A 67 -25.14 5.14 -7.59
C LEU A 67 -25.43 4.57 -8.98
N SER A 68 -24.64 4.92 -9.99
CA SER A 68 -24.65 4.27 -11.30
C SER A 68 -23.86 2.95 -11.29
N LEU A 69 -23.98 2.13 -12.33
CA LEU A 69 -23.11 0.95 -12.48
C LEU A 69 -21.65 1.37 -12.71
N GLU A 70 -21.44 2.48 -13.42
CA GLU A 70 -20.12 3.08 -13.62
C GLU A 70 -19.47 3.50 -12.30
N ASP A 71 -20.24 4.06 -11.36
CA ASP A 71 -19.74 4.40 -10.02
C ASP A 71 -19.31 3.13 -9.25
N ILE A 72 -20.09 2.04 -9.37
CA ILE A 72 -19.75 0.75 -8.75
C ILE A 72 -18.45 0.23 -9.34
N LYS A 73 -18.31 0.17 -10.67
CA LYS A 73 -17.06 -0.25 -11.33
C LYS A 73 -15.88 0.61 -10.89
N GLY A 74 -16.05 1.93 -10.81
CA GLY A 74 -15.03 2.86 -10.31
C GLY A 74 -14.63 2.59 -8.86
N ILE A 75 -15.58 2.25 -7.98
CA ILE A 75 -15.29 1.84 -6.59
C ILE A 75 -14.51 0.53 -6.57
N LEU A 76 -14.94 -0.48 -7.35
CA LEU A 76 -14.26 -1.78 -7.43
C LEU A 76 -12.83 -1.64 -7.95
N MET A 77 -12.63 -0.79 -8.96
CA MET A 77 -11.30 -0.46 -9.47
C MET A 77 -10.41 0.12 -8.39
N ASN A 78 -10.91 1.10 -7.63
CA ASN A 78 -10.15 1.72 -6.55
C ASN A 78 -9.80 0.72 -5.45
N VAL A 79 -10.75 -0.12 -5.02
CA VAL A 79 -10.52 -1.12 -3.97
C VAL A 79 -9.48 -2.16 -4.41
N LEU A 80 -9.59 -2.69 -5.63
CA LEU A 80 -8.67 -3.71 -6.14
C LEU A 80 -7.27 -3.15 -6.35
N LEU A 81 -7.13 -2.06 -7.09
CA LEU A 81 -5.81 -1.49 -7.41
C LEU A 81 -5.12 -0.94 -6.16
N ALA A 82 -5.82 -0.13 -5.37
CA ALA A 82 -5.22 0.49 -4.19
C ALA A 82 -4.96 -0.53 -3.08
N GLY A 83 -5.80 -1.56 -2.93
CA GLY A 83 -5.64 -2.60 -1.91
C GLY A 83 -4.52 -3.60 -2.20
N SER A 84 -4.37 -4.02 -3.46
CA SER A 84 -3.40 -5.06 -3.84
C SER A 84 -1.98 -4.52 -4.05
N ASP A 85 -1.80 -3.53 -4.93
CA ASP A 85 -0.48 -3.05 -5.36
C ASP A 85 0.31 -2.40 -4.20
N THR A 86 -0.37 -1.59 -3.37
CA THR A 86 0.27 -0.93 -2.23
C THR A 86 0.73 -1.93 -1.17
N SER A 87 -0.11 -2.89 -0.78
CA SER A 87 0.22 -3.91 0.21
C SER A 87 1.36 -4.80 -0.26
N ALA A 88 1.33 -5.23 -1.53
CA ALA A 88 2.40 -6.02 -2.14
C ALA A 88 3.74 -5.26 -2.13
N SER A 89 3.72 -3.97 -2.49
CA SER A 89 4.91 -3.11 -2.43
C SER A 89 5.51 -3.07 -1.02
N VAL A 90 4.69 -2.87 0.02
CA VAL A 90 5.17 -2.84 1.41
C VAL A 90 5.80 -4.17 1.82
N ILE A 91 5.17 -5.31 1.49
CA ILE A 91 5.70 -6.63 1.80
C ILE A 91 7.07 -6.83 1.13
N VAL A 92 7.19 -6.48 -0.15
CA VAL A 92 8.46 -6.59 -0.88
C VAL A 92 9.54 -5.68 -0.30
N TRP A 93 9.21 -4.43 0.06
CA TRP A 93 10.14 -3.52 0.71
C TRP A 93 10.57 -3.99 2.10
N ALA A 94 9.63 -4.53 2.89
CA ALA A 94 9.92 -5.11 4.21
C ALA A 94 10.89 -6.29 4.07
N MET A 95 10.61 -7.23 3.17
CA MET A 95 11.50 -8.36 2.91
C MET A 95 12.87 -7.90 2.40
N THR A 96 12.91 -6.88 1.52
CA THR A 96 14.15 -6.30 0.97
C THR A 96 15.01 -5.69 2.08
N ILE A 97 14.42 -4.89 2.97
CA ILE A 97 15.19 -4.23 4.02
C ILE A 97 15.59 -5.20 5.13
N LEU A 98 14.74 -6.19 5.44
CA LEU A 98 15.07 -7.24 6.42
C LEU A 98 16.22 -8.12 5.95
N ILE A 99 16.25 -8.56 4.68
CA ILE A 99 17.38 -9.39 4.19
C ILE A 99 18.69 -8.61 4.17
N LYS A 100 18.64 -7.28 3.97
CA LYS A 100 19.81 -6.39 4.11
C LYS A 100 20.20 -6.14 5.57
N ASN A 101 19.31 -6.42 6.53
CA ASN A 101 19.51 -6.24 7.97
C ASN A 101 19.31 -7.55 8.75
N PRO A 102 20.28 -8.50 8.71
CA PRO A 102 20.13 -9.83 9.31
C PRO A 102 19.81 -9.83 10.81
N LYS A 103 20.26 -8.80 11.55
CA LYS A 103 19.93 -8.65 12.98
C LYS A 103 18.44 -8.41 13.20
N ALA A 104 17.84 -7.50 12.42
CA ALA A 104 16.42 -7.22 12.48
C ALA A 104 15.59 -8.40 11.97
N MET A 105 16.00 -9.04 10.86
CA MET A 105 15.39 -10.26 10.34
C MET A 105 15.31 -11.36 11.41
N LYS A 106 16.44 -11.66 12.06
CA LYS A 106 16.49 -12.67 13.11
C LYS A 106 15.57 -12.32 14.28
N LYS A 107 15.60 -11.06 14.74
CA LYS A 107 14.80 -10.60 15.88
C LYS A 107 13.29 -10.68 15.62
N VAL A 108 12.83 -10.30 14.41
CA VAL A 108 11.41 -10.39 14.06
C VAL A 108 10.96 -11.85 13.89
N GLN A 109 11.79 -12.71 13.29
CA GLN A 109 11.49 -14.14 13.19
C GLN A 109 11.42 -14.80 14.57
N GLU A 110 12.34 -14.47 15.49
CA GLU A 110 12.34 -14.97 16.86
C GLU A 110 11.08 -14.51 17.62
N GLU A 111 10.69 -13.24 17.54
CA GLU A 111 9.44 -12.74 18.14
C GLU A 111 8.23 -13.55 17.64
N ILE A 112 8.06 -13.65 16.32
CA ILE A 112 6.92 -14.34 15.73
C ILE A 112 6.90 -15.81 16.15
N ARG A 113 8.03 -16.52 16.01
CA ARG A 113 8.10 -17.96 16.31
C ARG A 113 7.91 -18.25 17.80
N ASN A 114 8.38 -17.39 18.70
CA ASN A 114 8.17 -17.55 20.13
C ASN A 114 6.71 -17.36 20.55
N LEU A 115 6.01 -16.40 19.94
CA LEU A 115 4.59 -16.15 20.23
C LEU A 115 3.67 -17.25 19.68
N ILE A 116 3.97 -17.74 18.48
CA ILE A 116 3.13 -18.72 17.76
C ILE A 116 3.42 -20.16 18.20
N GLY A 117 4.67 -20.46 18.54
CA GLY A 117 5.12 -21.81 18.85
C GLY A 117 4.82 -22.79 17.71
N ASN A 118 4.16 -23.90 18.05
CA ASN A 118 3.88 -25.02 17.14
C ASN A 118 2.50 -24.95 16.46
N LYS A 119 1.82 -23.79 16.49
CA LYS A 119 0.48 -23.62 15.88
C LYS A 119 0.49 -23.83 14.36
N GLY A 120 1.60 -23.58 13.69
CA GLY A 120 1.80 -23.85 12.27
C GLY A 120 1.32 -22.76 11.30
N ILE A 121 0.45 -21.85 11.75
CA ILE A 121 -0.02 -20.70 10.97
C ILE A 121 -0.24 -19.50 11.88
N VAL A 122 0.08 -18.29 11.39
CA VAL A 122 -0.23 -17.03 12.05
C VAL A 122 -1.62 -16.58 11.62
N ASN A 123 -2.48 -16.27 12.59
CA ASN A 123 -3.78 -15.63 12.34
C ASN A 123 -3.84 -14.21 12.91
N GLU A 124 -4.96 -13.52 12.67
CA GLU A 124 -5.17 -12.12 13.01
C GLU A 124 -5.06 -11.82 14.50
N ASP A 125 -5.52 -12.75 15.36
CA ASP A 125 -5.47 -12.58 16.81
C ASP A 125 -4.04 -12.60 17.35
N ASP A 126 -3.15 -13.41 16.73
CA ASP A 126 -1.76 -13.55 17.17
C ASP A 126 -0.95 -12.25 16.94
N ILE A 127 -1.27 -11.51 15.87
CA ILE A 127 -0.53 -10.32 15.42
C ILE A 127 -0.54 -9.20 16.46
N GLN A 128 -1.57 -9.14 17.31
CA GLN A 128 -1.72 -8.07 18.29
C GLN A 128 -0.49 -7.89 19.18
N ASN A 129 0.17 -9.01 19.52
CA ASN A 129 1.33 -9.06 20.42
C ASN A 129 2.70 -8.97 19.71
N MET A 130 2.74 -8.88 18.37
CA MET A 130 3.98 -8.81 17.60
C MET A 130 4.50 -7.36 17.52
N ILE A 131 5.04 -6.85 18.63
CA ILE A 131 5.41 -5.44 18.80
C ILE A 131 6.58 -5.08 17.87
N TYR A 132 7.60 -5.94 17.77
CA TYR A 132 8.75 -5.70 16.92
C TYR A 132 8.40 -5.77 15.43
N LEU A 133 7.55 -6.71 15.02
CA LEU A 133 7.00 -6.75 13.65
C LEU A 133 6.30 -5.44 13.28
N LYS A 134 5.46 -4.90 14.18
CA LYS A 134 4.79 -3.61 13.96
C LYS A 134 5.80 -2.47 13.81
N GLY A 135 6.88 -2.48 14.59
CA GLY A 135 8.01 -1.55 14.42
C GLY A 135 8.70 -1.70 13.06
N VAL A 136 8.93 -2.93 12.59
CA VAL A 136 9.50 -3.24 11.27
C VAL A 136 8.61 -2.68 10.15
N ILE A 137 7.30 -2.86 10.24
CA ILE A 137 6.34 -2.37 9.24
C ILE A 137 6.29 -0.84 9.25
N LYS A 138 6.23 -0.21 10.42
CA LYS A 138 6.29 1.26 10.54
C LYS A 138 7.57 1.82 9.93
N GLU A 139 8.73 1.23 10.23
CA GLU A 139 10.01 1.69 9.68
C GLU A 139 10.15 1.42 8.18
N THR A 140 9.56 0.32 7.70
CA THR A 140 9.46 0.05 6.27
C THR A 140 8.61 1.12 5.57
N LEU A 141 7.44 1.46 6.12
CA LEU A 141 6.57 2.50 5.58
C LEU A 141 7.21 3.90 5.64
N ARG A 142 8.04 4.18 6.65
CA ARG A 142 8.80 5.43 6.75
C ARG A 142 9.85 5.54 5.63
N LEU A 143 10.66 4.50 5.46
CA LEU A 143 11.73 4.51 4.46
C LEU A 143 11.20 4.31 3.04
N PHE A 144 10.20 3.47 2.85
CA PHE A 144 9.66 3.09 1.55
C PHE A 144 8.13 3.26 1.52
N PRO A 145 7.61 4.50 1.69
CA PRO A 145 6.18 4.73 1.61
C PRO A 145 5.70 4.35 0.20
N PRO A 146 4.59 3.60 0.05
CA PRO A 146 4.07 3.22 -1.26
C PRO A 146 3.82 4.44 -2.17
N ALA A 147 3.35 5.55 -1.61
CA ALA A 147 3.20 6.83 -2.32
C ALA A 147 4.12 7.92 -1.70
N PRO A 148 5.40 8.04 -2.14
CA PRO A 148 6.35 9.05 -1.66
C PRO A 148 5.88 10.49 -1.82
N LEU A 149 5.26 10.78 -2.97
CA LEU A 149 4.45 11.97 -3.18
C LEU A 149 3.00 11.54 -3.05
N LEU A 150 2.33 12.01 -1.99
CA LEU A 150 0.92 11.66 -1.78
C LEU A 150 0.06 12.13 -2.96
N ILE A 151 -1.09 11.49 -3.16
CA ILE A 151 -2.03 11.81 -4.23
C ILE A 151 -2.34 13.33 -4.23
N PRO A 152 -2.20 14.01 -5.39
CA PRO A 152 -2.30 15.45 -5.47
C PRO A 152 -3.65 15.96 -4.97
N ARG A 153 -3.62 17.15 -4.35
CA ARG A 153 -4.81 17.91 -3.95
C ARG A 153 -4.97 19.11 -4.86
N GLU A 154 -6.20 19.44 -5.18
CA GLU A 154 -6.53 20.66 -5.92
C GLU A 154 -7.22 21.64 -4.98
N SER A 155 -6.73 22.88 -4.92
CA SER A 155 -7.37 23.94 -4.15
C SER A 155 -8.71 24.32 -4.78
N MET A 156 -9.80 24.28 -4.00
CA MET A 156 -11.15 24.62 -4.51
C MET A 156 -11.45 26.13 -4.51
N LYS A 157 -10.72 26.89 -3.69
CA LYS A 157 -10.94 28.32 -3.47
C LYS A 157 -9.63 29.00 -3.06
N ILE A 158 -9.60 30.32 -3.09
CA ILE A 158 -8.47 31.07 -2.52
C ILE A 158 -8.28 30.62 -1.07
N SER A 159 -7.05 30.20 -0.76
CA SER A 159 -6.68 29.63 0.53
C SER A 159 -5.31 30.14 0.94
N THR A 160 -5.05 30.27 2.24
CA THR A 160 -3.78 30.74 2.77
C THR A 160 -3.16 29.67 3.67
N LEU A 161 -1.89 29.36 3.48
CA LEU A 161 -1.09 28.47 4.34
C LEU A 161 0.21 29.18 4.69
N GLU A 162 0.51 29.34 5.98
CA GLU A 162 1.74 30.01 6.45
C GLU A 162 1.99 31.38 5.78
N GLY A 163 0.92 32.15 5.54
CA GLY A 163 1.00 33.46 4.87
C GLY A 163 1.09 33.42 3.33
N TYR A 164 1.23 32.24 2.72
CA TYR A 164 1.20 32.08 1.27
C TYR A 164 -0.22 31.87 0.77
N GLU A 165 -0.64 32.68 -0.21
CA GLU A 165 -1.95 32.55 -0.85
C GLU A 165 -1.88 31.64 -2.09
N PHE A 166 -2.80 30.68 -2.17
CA PHE A 166 -2.97 29.78 -3.30
C PHE A 166 -4.26 30.13 -4.03
N GLN A 167 -4.16 30.27 -5.34
CA GLN A 167 -5.34 30.42 -6.20
C GLN A 167 -6.11 29.10 -6.32
N PRO A 168 -7.43 29.15 -6.62
CA PRO A 168 -8.17 27.94 -6.99
C PRO A 168 -7.48 27.19 -8.13
N ARG A 169 -7.66 25.86 -8.18
CA ARG A 169 -7.03 24.94 -9.14
C ARG A 169 -5.51 24.76 -8.98
N THR A 170 -4.93 25.28 -7.89
CA THR A 170 -3.54 24.97 -7.55
C THR A 170 -3.42 23.50 -7.13
N ILE A 171 -2.50 22.77 -7.79
CA ILE A 171 -2.16 21.39 -7.43
C ILE A 171 -1.09 21.39 -6.33
N VAL A 172 -1.38 20.69 -5.23
CA VAL A 172 -0.52 20.57 -4.06
C VAL A 172 -0.12 19.11 -3.88
N TYR A 173 1.19 18.87 -3.79
CA TYR A 173 1.76 17.59 -3.43
C TYR A 173 2.30 17.66 -2.01
N VAL A 174 2.01 16.62 -1.21
CA VAL A 174 2.64 16.43 0.11
C VAL A 174 3.74 15.39 -0.07
N ASN A 175 4.98 15.79 0.22
CA ASN A 175 6.15 14.94 0.07
C ASN A 175 6.37 14.11 1.34
N ALA A 176 5.61 13.02 1.47
CA ALA A 176 5.70 12.10 2.59
C ALA A 176 7.11 11.50 2.72
N TRP A 177 7.81 11.27 1.60
CA TRP A 177 9.19 10.76 1.61
C TRP A 177 10.19 11.72 2.25
N ALA A 178 10.07 13.03 1.97
CA ALA A 178 10.94 14.03 2.58
C ALA A 178 10.62 14.19 4.08
N ILE A 179 9.35 14.26 4.46
CA ILE A 179 8.92 14.34 5.86
C ILE A 179 9.44 13.14 6.66
N ALA A 180 9.34 11.95 6.09
CA ALA A 180 9.79 10.71 6.71
C ALA A 180 11.32 10.62 6.85
N ARG A 181 12.09 11.54 6.26
CA ARG A 181 13.56 11.59 6.26
C ARG A 181 14.12 12.90 6.79
N ASP A 182 13.27 13.76 7.34
CA ASP A 182 13.70 15.04 7.87
C ASP A 182 14.65 14.82 9.06
N PRO A 183 15.93 15.24 8.99
CA PRO A 183 16.89 15.07 10.08
C PRO A 183 16.55 15.90 11.33
N GLU A 184 15.66 16.90 11.23
CA GLU A 184 15.17 17.64 12.39
C GLU A 184 14.15 16.82 13.21
N ILE A 185 13.54 15.81 12.59
CA ILE A 185 12.49 14.96 13.17
C ILE A 185 13.01 13.56 13.48
N TRP A 186 13.82 13.00 12.57
CA TRP A 186 14.26 11.61 12.62
C TRP A 186 15.77 11.51 12.84
N GLU A 187 16.18 10.95 13.98
CA GLU A 187 17.58 10.57 14.21
C GLU A 187 18.01 9.47 13.23
N ASN A 188 19.18 9.64 12.59
CA ASN A 188 19.70 8.77 11.54
C ASN A 188 18.63 8.44 10.49
N PRO A 189 18.13 9.43 9.73
CA PRO A 189 16.91 9.31 8.95
C PRO A 189 16.99 8.27 7.82
N GLU A 190 18.19 7.95 7.33
CA GLU A 190 18.36 6.95 6.27
C GLU A 190 18.58 5.52 6.82
N GLU A 191 18.76 5.36 8.13
CA GLU A 191 18.98 4.06 8.74
C GLU A 191 17.66 3.34 9.03
N PHE A 192 17.62 2.04 8.78
CA PHE A 192 16.51 1.16 9.14
C PHE A 192 16.63 0.76 10.62
N MET A 193 15.87 1.43 11.48
CA MET A 193 15.89 1.22 12.93
C MET A 193 14.48 1.00 13.49
N PRO A 194 13.90 -0.21 13.38
CA PRO A 194 12.58 -0.54 13.95
C PRO A 194 12.45 -0.19 15.44
N GLU A 195 13.56 -0.22 16.17
CA GLU A 195 13.66 0.12 17.60
C GLU A 195 13.07 1.50 17.93
N ARG A 196 13.08 2.46 16.99
CA ARG A 196 12.52 3.80 17.21
C ARG A 196 11.00 3.79 17.48
N PHE A 197 10.32 2.70 17.14
CA PHE A 197 8.87 2.55 17.34
C PHE A 197 8.48 1.69 18.54
N LEU A 198 9.42 1.10 19.29
CA LEU A 198 9.09 0.18 20.38
C LEU A 198 8.55 0.85 21.64
N ASN A 199 9.02 2.07 21.92
CA ASN A 199 8.59 2.89 23.06
C ASN A 199 8.09 4.25 22.58
N SER A 200 7.48 4.29 21.40
CA SER A 200 7.01 5.51 20.76
C SER A 200 5.52 5.40 20.48
N ASP A 201 4.79 6.46 20.80
CA ASP A 201 3.37 6.60 20.50
C ASP A 201 3.11 7.03 19.05
N ILE A 202 4.16 7.24 18.25
CA ILE A 202 4.05 7.62 16.84
C ILE A 202 3.29 6.53 16.08
N ASP A 203 2.16 6.89 15.48
CA ASP A 203 1.42 6.06 14.55
C ASP A 203 1.17 6.76 13.22
N PHE A 204 0.51 6.08 12.29
CA PHE A 204 0.16 6.65 10.97
C PHE A 204 -1.35 6.84 10.81
N LYS A 205 -2.09 6.95 11.93
CA LYS A 205 -3.56 7.11 11.95
C LYS A 205 -3.99 8.56 11.74
N GLY A 206 -3.06 9.44 11.36
CA GLY A 206 -3.32 10.81 10.93
C GLY A 206 -3.21 11.87 12.02
N GLN A 207 -2.58 11.57 13.16
CA GLN A 207 -2.28 12.53 14.24
C GLN A 207 -0.79 12.85 14.34
N ASN A 208 0.09 11.93 13.92
CA ASN A 208 1.54 12.13 13.83
C ASN A 208 1.93 12.43 12.38
N TYR A 209 2.20 13.70 12.09
CA TYR A 209 2.49 14.16 10.73
C TYR A 209 3.89 13.77 10.25
N GLU A 210 4.79 13.42 11.17
CA GLU A 210 6.10 12.86 10.92
C GLU A 210 6.04 11.51 10.19
N LEU A 211 4.96 10.74 10.34
CA LEU A 211 4.76 9.42 9.73
C LEU A 211 3.39 9.33 9.03
N ILE A 212 3.33 9.71 7.76
CA ILE A 212 2.07 9.80 6.98
C ILE A 212 2.02 8.92 5.71
N PRO A 213 2.39 7.63 5.75
CA PRO A 213 2.34 6.75 4.58
C PRO A 213 0.91 6.55 4.03
N PHE A 214 -0.12 6.81 4.84
CA PHE A 214 -1.53 6.73 4.46
C PHE A 214 -2.17 8.11 4.24
N GLY A 215 -1.39 9.19 4.28
CA GLY A 215 -1.89 10.56 4.36
C GLY A 215 -2.66 10.86 5.65
N ALA A 216 -3.37 11.99 5.68
CA ALA A 216 -4.13 12.43 6.84
C ALA A 216 -5.37 13.25 6.46
N GLY A 217 -6.23 13.53 7.45
CA GLY A 217 -7.41 14.38 7.30
C GLY A 217 -8.52 13.76 6.45
N ARG A 218 -9.35 14.60 5.81
CA ARG A 218 -10.56 14.21 5.05
C ARG A 218 -10.32 13.21 3.92
N ARG A 219 -9.07 13.02 3.51
CA ARG A 219 -8.67 12.20 2.38
C ARG A 219 -7.51 11.26 2.74
N GLY A 220 -7.38 10.93 4.03
CA GLY A 220 -6.57 9.80 4.47
C GLY A 220 -7.04 8.49 3.81
N CYS A 221 -6.16 7.51 3.73
CA CYS A 221 -6.42 6.25 3.05
C CYS A 221 -7.65 5.54 3.64
N PRO A 222 -8.71 5.26 2.84
CA PRO A 222 -9.87 4.52 3.33
C PRO A 222 -9.53 3.05 3.65
N GLY A 223 -8.48 2.51 3.03
CA GLY A 223 -8.03 1.13 3.21
C GLY A 223 -7.01 0.93 4.33
N LEU A 224 -6.75 1.92 5.20
CA LEU A 224 -5.69 1.85 6.24
C LEU A 224 -5.80 0.57 7.07
N ALA A 225 -6.98 0.27 7.61
CA ALA A 225 -7.16 -0.91 8.47
C ALA A 225 -6.90 -2.23 7.72
N LEU A 226 -7.47 -2.36 6.52
CA LEU A 226 -7.30 -3.57 5.69
C LEU A 226 -5.85 -3.73 5.22
N GLY A 227 -5.20 -2.66 4.76
CA GLY A 227 -3.83 -2.68 4.27
C GLY A 227 -2.84 -3.08 5.37
N VAL A 228 -2.99 -2.51 6.57
CA VAL A 228 -2.16 -2.88 7.73
C VAL A 228 -2.35 -4.35 8.09
N ALA A 229 -3.60 -4.81 8.24
CA ALA A 229 -3.87 -6.21 8.57
C ALA A 229 -3.33 -7.18 7.50
N SER A 230 -3.49 -6.85 6.21
CA SER A 230 -2.99 -7.67 5.10
C SER A 230 -1.47 -7.78 5.10
N VAL A 231 -0.76 -6.66 5.30
CA VAL A 231 0.70 -6.63 5.36
C VAL A 231 1.19 -7.38 6.60
N GLU A 232 0.61 -7.12 7.77
CA GLU A 232 0.98 -7.80 9.01
C GLU A 232 0.80 -9.32 8.89
N LEU A 233 -0.35 -9.79 8.41
CA LEU A 233 -0.66 -11.22 8.30
C LEU A 233 0.23 -11.92 7.28
N ALA A 234 0.40 -11.33 6.09
CA ALA A 234 1.23 -11.91 5.04
C ALA A 234 2.71 -11.97 5.45
N LEU A 235 3.25 -10.85 5.96
CA LEU A 235 4.64 -10.76 6.39
C LEU A 235 4.92 -11.69 7.58
N SER A 236 4.02 -11.77 8.55
CA SER A 236 4.16 -12.70 9.68
C SER A 236 4.25 -14.14 9.22
N ASN A 237 3.37 -14.58 8.32
CA ASN A 237 3.38 -15.95 7.81
C ASN A 237 4.64 -16.27 7.00
N LEU A 238 5.12 -15.33 6.17
CA LEU A 238 6.38 -15.48 5.42
C LEU A 238 7.58 -15.64 6.36
N LEU A 239 7.66 -14.84 7.42
CA LEU A 239 8.76 -14.85 8.39
C LEU A 239 8.68 -16.04 9.37
N TYR A 240 7.47 -16.47 9.72
CA TYR A 240 7.23 -17.64 10.54
C TYR A 240 7.69 -18.93 9.84
N ALA A 241 7.21 -19.14 8.62
CA ALA A 241 7.34 -20.43 7.92
C ALA A 241 8.74 -20.71 7.37
N PHE A 242 9.49 -19.66 7.02
CA PHE A 242 10.75 -19.80 6.28
C PHE A 242 11.89 -19.02 6.92
N ASP A 243 13.09 -19.60 6.83
CA ASP A 243 14.35 -18.86 6.83
C ASP A 243 14.66 -18.44 5.39
N TRP A 244 14.92 -17.15 5.20
CA TRP A 244 15.11 -16.55 3.88
C TRP A 244 16.58 -16.35 3.58
N GLU A 245 17.03 -16.86 2.44
CA GLU A 245 18.42 -16.75 2.00
C GLU A 245 18.53 -16.08 0.63
N LEU A 246 19.70 -15.51 0.37
CA LEU A 246 20.04 -15.02 -0.97
C LEU A 246 20.44 -16.18 -1.87
N PRO A 247 20.12 -16.12 -3.18
CA PRO A 247 20.65 -17.04 -4.17
C PRO A 247 22.18 -17.16 -4.11
N TYR A 248 22.71 -18.34 -4.46
CA TYR A 248 24.13 -18.60 -4.43
C TYR A 248 24.93 -17.55 -5.22
N GLY A 249 25.96 -16.99 -4.58
CA GLY A 249 26.82 -15.98 -5.18
C GLY A 249 26.36 -14.53 -4.99
N LEU A 250 25.12 -14.29 -4.53
CA LEU A 250 24.65 -12.95 -4.21
C LEU A 250 24.94 -12.57 -2.76
N LYS A 251 25.30 -11.30 -2.56
CA LYS A 251 25.50 -10.67 -1.25
C LYS A 251 24.45 -9.60 -1.02
N LYS A 252 24.29 -9.18 0.23
CA LYS A 252 23.31 -8.14 0.61
C LYS A 252 23.59 -6.80 -0.08
N GLU A 253 24.84 -6.52 -0.42
CA GLU A 253 25.27 -5.32 -1.14
C GLU A 253 24.77 -5.31 -2.59
N ASP A 254 24.53 -6.48 -3.18
CA ASP A 254 24.06 -6.62 -4.56
C ASP A 254 22.56 -6.33 -4.72
N ILE A 255 21.82 -6.26 -3.60
CA ILE A 255 20.39 -5.97 -3.59
C ILE A 255 20.18 -4.46 -3.69
N ASP A 256 19.65 -3.99 -4.82
CA ASP A 256 19.29 -2.59 -5.00
C ASP A 256 18.07 -2.18 -4.14
N ILE A 257 18.04 -0.91 -3.77
CA ILE A 257 16.92 -0.26 -3.07
C ILE A 257 16.27 0.81 -3.95
N ASN A 258 16.32 0.62 -5.27
CA ASN A 258 15.78 1.58 -6.23
C ASN A 258 14.28 1.34 -6.42
N GLY A 259 13.50 2.41 -6.49
CA GLY A 259 12.08 2.36 -6.83
C GLY A 259 11.83 2.50 -8.34
N ARG A 260 10.76 1.86 -8.84
CA ARG A 260 10.19 2.16 -10.16
C ARG A 260 9.40 3.47 -10.06
N PRO A 261 9.47 4.36 -11.07
CA PRO A 261 8.61 5.53 -11.12
C PRO A 261 7.15 5.09 -11.28
N GLY A 262 6.24 5.74 -10.57
CA GLY A 262 4.81 5.43 -10.58
C GLY A 262 4.09 6.10 -9.41
N ILE A 263 2.77 5.92 -9.35
CA ILE A 263 1.96 6.36 -8.19
C ILE A 263 2.39 5.55 -6.97
N THR A 264 2.42 4.22 -7.11
CA THR A 264 3.02 3.30 -6.15
C THR A 264 4.48 3.04 -6.52
N VAL A 265 5.39 3.25 -5.57
CA VAL A 265 6.82 2.98 -5.77
C VAL A 265 7.13 1.53 -5.41
N ASN A 266 7.03 0.67 -6.40
CA ASN A 266 7.48 -0.73 -6.34
C ASN A 266 9.00 -0.83 -6.51
N LYS A 267 9.61 -1.93 -6.05
CA LYS A 267 11.05 -2.17 -6.25
C LYS A 267 11.41 -2.25 -7.75
N LYS A 268 12.54 -1.65 -8.14
CA LYS A 268 13.00 -1.58 -9.54
C LYS A 268 13.32 -2.94 -10.12
N ASN A 269 14.15 -3.72 -9.44
CA ASN A 269 14.43 -5.09 -9.80
C ASN A 269 13.77 -6.01 -8.77
N ASP A 270 13.20 -7.11 -9.23
CA ASP A 270 12.45 -8.01 -8.37
C ASP A 270 13.37 -8.61 -7.28
N LEU A 271 12.83 -8.79 -6.07
CA LEU A 271 13.55 -9.42 -4.97
C LEU A 271 13.49 -10.95 -5.13
N CYS A 272 14.63 -11.57 -5.39
CA CYS A 272 14.73 -13.04 -5.49
C CYS A 272 15.37 -13.61 -4.23
N LEU A 273 14.64 -14.47 -3.51
CA LEU A 273 15.09 -15.14 -2.29
C LEU A 273 14.83 -16.65 -2.38
N ILE A 274 15.63 -17.43 -1.66
CA ILE A 274 15.44 -18.87 -1.49
C ILE A 274 14.76 -19.11 -0.13
N PRO A 275 13.54 -19.66 -0.10
CA PRO A 275 12.90 -20.05 1.14
C PRO A 275 13.46 -21.41 1.62
N LYS A 276 13.91 -21.47 2.87
CA LYS A 276 14.16 -22.72 3.59
C LYS A 276 13.11 -22.90 4.65
N LYS A 277 12.37 -24.00 4.60
CA LYS A 277 11.35 -24.30 5.60
C LYS A 277 12.02 -24.43 6.97
N TYR A 278 11.51 -23.71 7.97
CA TYR A 278 12.06 -23.75 9.33
C TYR A 278 11.65 -25.03 10.08
N PHE A 279 10.46 -25.56 9.78
CA PHE A 279 9.89 -26.77 10.36
C PHE A 279 9.81 -27.93 9.37
#